data_AF-A0A448YM54-F1
#
_entry.id   AF-A0A448YM54-F1
#
_cell.length_a   1.000
_cell.length_b   1.000
_cell.length_c   1.000
_cell.angle_alpha   90.00
_cell.angle_beta   90.00
_cell.angle_gamma   90.00
#
_symmetry.space_group_name_H-M   'P 1'
#
loop_
_entity.id
_entity.type
_entity.pdbx_description
1 polymer ?
#
loop_
_entity_poly.entity_id
_entity_poly.type
_entity_poly.pdbx_seq_one_letter_code
_entity_poly.pdbx_strand_id
1 'polypeptide(L)'
;MATGKTEKARREREGSTRPGNIRVKGENFYRDAKKVKKINMYKGGKPVRNAQGDIIEAAYLQDSKVPTARVQPNKRWFGNTRVIAQDALTHFREAMGDKKHSSYTVLLKRNKLPMSLLDEKDTTESPVARILDTEPYGNTFGPKAQRKKPKVSAASFEELAQLSNKQQQKYEDEQILKPTLGLMGGFNEEDFTREAREHIFSKGQSKRIWNELFKVVDSSDVVIQVLDARDPMGTRCQPVEGYIQKECPHKHVILVLNKCDLVPTWVAAAWVKHLSKDYPTLAFHASITNSFGKGSLIQLLRQFAALHSDRKQISVGFIGYPNTGKSSIINTLRKKKVCTVAPIPGETKVWQYITLMKRIYLIDCPGIVPPSSKDTETDILFRGVVRVENVSHPEQYIPDLMKRVEKKHLERTYELSGWKDSEDFIEMLARKSGRLLKGGEPDETGVAKQVITDFNRGKIPWFVAPPEDTEKRTGEDKKEGYKRKRAKREQEKYEQEEETYNEENHIEEGDSPVKKQRTE
;
A
#
# COMPACT_ATOMS: atom_id res chain seq x y z
N MET A 1 53.58 30.61 8.85
CA MET A 1 52.86 30.94 7.59
C MET A 1 52.29 29.66 6.97
N ALA A 2 50.99 29.61 6.67
CA ALA A 2 50.30 28.39 6.23
C ALA A 2 50.52 28.08 4.72
N THR A 3 51.73 27.68 4.33
CA THR A 3 52.08 27.35 2.93
C THR A 3 51.32 26.12 2.39
N GLY A 4 50.90 25.20 3.26
CA GLY A 4 50.22 23.96 2.87
C GLY A 4 48.72 24.06 2.52
N LYS A 5 48.06 25.19 2.83
CA LYS A 5 46.61 25.41 2.57
C LYS A 5 46.35 26.37 1.40
N THR A 6 47.26 26.44 0.43
CA THR A 6 47.03 27.18 -0.82
C THR A 6 46.48 26.24 -1.90
N GLU A 7 45.66 26.76 -2.82
CA GLU A 7 45.18 25.96 -3.95
C GLU A 7 46.35 25.48 -4.83
N LYS A 8 47.40 26.29 -4.99
CA LYS A 8 48.62 25.90 -5.72
C LYS A 8 49.26 24.66 -5.10
N ALA A 9 49.58 24.69 -3.81
CA ALA A 9 50.18 23.57 -3.10
C ALA A 9 49.27 22.33 -3.06
N ARG A 10 47.95 22.52 -2.92
CA ARG A 10 46.97 21.43 -3.00
C ARG A 10 47.00 20.73 -4.35
N ARG A 11 47.02 21.48 -5.44
CA ARG A 11 46.99 20.95 -6.81
C ARG A 11 48.27 20.21 -7.17
N GLU A 12 49.42 20.73 -6.73
CA GLU A 12 50.71 20.05 -6.86
C GLU A 12 50.69 18.73 -6.09
N ARG A 13 50.19 18.72 -4.85
CA ARG A 13 50.05 17.50 -4.02
C ARG A 13 49.07 16.47 -4.59
N GLU A 14 47.95 16.91 -5.16
CA GLU A 14 46.92 16.02 -5.74
C GLU A 14 47.25 15.58 -7.19
N GLY A 15 48.36 16.05 -7.78
CA GLY A 15 48.75 15.74 -9.16
C GLY A 15 47.81 16.30 -10.23
N SER A 16 46.96 17.29 -9.88
CA SER A 16 45.97 17.89 -10.77
C SER A 16 46.52 19.13 -11.46
N THR A 17 47.58 18.99 -12.27
CA THR A 17 48.29 20.08 -12.96
C THR A 17 47.66 20.47 -14.31
N ARG A 18 46.32 20.49 -14.38
CA ARG A 18 45.61 20.99 -15.58
C ARG A 18 45.87 22.49 -15.81
N PRO A 19 45.91 22.95 -17.08
CA PRO A 19 46.12 24.36 -17.38
C PRO A 19 45.00 25.23 -16.79
N GLY A 20 45.37 26.44 -16.36
CA GLY A 20 44.51 27.31 -15.55
C GLY A 20 43.23 27.78 -16.26
N ASN A 21 43.24 27.87 -17.58
CA ASN A 21 42.11 28.30 -18.42
C ASN A 21 40.91 27.33 -18.43
N ILE A 22 41.14 26.04 -18.19
CA ILE A 22 40.06 25.02 -18.11
C ILE A 22 39.42 25.00 -16.72
N ARG A 23 40.08 25.61 -15.72
CA ARG A 23 39.59 25.60 -14.34
C ARG A 23 38.41 26.56 -14.15
N VAL A 24 37.50 26.15 -13.29
CA VAL A 24 36.26 26.89 -13.03
C VAL A 24 36.44 27.71 -11.75
N LYS A 25 36.00 28.98 -11.78
CA LYS A 25 36.01 29.85 -10.60
C LYS A 25 35.22 29.21 -9.46
N GLY A 26 35.85 29.10 -8.29
CA GLY A 26 35.25 28.49 -7.10
C GLY A 26 35.60 27.01 -6.88
N GLU A 27 36.48 26.44 -7.69
CA GLU A 27 37.11 25.14 -7.41
C GLU A 27 38.00 25.23 -6.16
N ASN A 28 37.76 24.34 -5.21
CA ASN A 28 38.50 24.26 -3.94
C ASN A 28 38.56 22.81 -3.44
N PHE A 29 39.19 22.59 -2.28
CA PHE A 29 39.29 21.25 -1.67
C PHE A 29 37.95 20.49 -1.54
N TYR A 30 36.81 21.19 -1.34
CA TYR A 30 35.49 20.55 -1.15
C TYR A 30 34.67 20.39 -2.44
N ARG A 31 35.03 21.13 -3.49
CA ARG A 31 34.25 21.29 -4.72
C ARG A 31 35.16 21.23 -5.94
N ASP A 32 35.00 20.15 -6.68
CA ASP A 32 35.59 19.99 -8.00
C ASP A 32 34.82 20.80 -9.06
N ALA A 33 35.43 20.97 -10.24
CA ALA A 33 34.83 21.73 -11.34
C ALA A 33 33.39 21.27 -11.71
N LYS A 34 33.09 19.96 -11.63
CA LYS A 34 31.75 19.43 -11.92
C LYS A 34 30.72 19.86 -10.86
N LYS A 35 31.08 19.76 -9.56
CA LYS A 35 30.21 20.18 -8.47
C LYS A 35 30.01 21.69 -8.45
N VAL A 36 31.04 22.48 -8.80
CA VAL A 36 30.91 23.94 -8.97
C VAL A 36 29.91 24.27 -10.07
N LYS A 37 30.04 23.66 -11.27
CA LYS A 37 29.07 23.83 -12.36
C LYS A 37 27.63 23.49 -11.93
N LYS A 38 27.44 22.37 -11.22
CA LYS A 38 26.12 21.97 -10.70
C LYS A 38 25.56 22.97 -9.68
N ILE A 39 26.38 23.49 -8.77
CA ILE A 39 25.93 24.48 -7.77
C ILE A 39 25.58 25.81 -8.46
N ASN A 40 26.38 26.22 -9.44
CA ASN A 40 26.13 27.45 -10.19
C ASN A 40 24.82 27.39 -10.99
N MET A 41 24.36 26.20 -11.39
CA MET A 41 23.03 26.02 -11.99
C MET A 41 21.89 26.57 -11.11
N TYR A 42 21.96 26.39 -9.79
CA TYR A 42 20.92 26.92 -8.87
C TYR A 42 20.99 28.44 -8.68
N LYS A 43 22.13 29.06 -9.01
CA LYS A 43 22.34 30.51 -8.93
C LYS A 43 22.14 31.24 -10.25
N GLY A 44 22.36 30.52 -11.37
CA GLY A 44 22.24 31.02 -12.74
C GLY A 44 20.80 31.00 -13.25
N GLY A 45 20.66 31.17 -14.58
CA GLY A 45 19.36 31.15 -15.26
C GLY A 45 18.70 32.53 -15.40
N LYS A 46 19.40 33.61 -15.07
CA LYS A 46 18.97 34.98 -15.36
C LYS A 46 19.67 35.49 -16.63
N PRO A 47 19.00 36.32 -17.45
CA PRO A 47 19.66 36.97 -18.57
C PRO A 47 20.67 38.02 -18.05
N VAL A 48 21.80 38.14 -18.73
CA VAL A 48 22.79 39.20 -18.47
C VAL A 48 22.44 40.40 -19.31
N ARG A 49 22.36 41.59 -18.70
CA ARG A 49 21.99 42.84 -19.36
C ARG A 49 23.11 43.88 -19.29
N ASN A 50 23.17 44.76 -20.28
CA ASN A 50 24.00 45.97 -20.21
C ASN A 50 23.35 47.02 -19.29
N ALA A 51 24.02 48.15 -19.08
CA ALA A 51 23.49 49.25 -18.26
C ALA A 51 22.23 49.92 -18.87
N GLN A 52 22.04 49.82 -20.19
CA GLN A 52 20.87 50.33 -20.91
C GLN A 52 19.64 49.41 -20.82
N GLY A 53 19.82 48.19 -20.32
CA GLY A 53 18.76 47.19 -20.15
C GLY A 53 18.67 46.13 -21.27
N ASP A 54 19.52 46.21 -22.29
CA ASP A 54 19.58 45.25 -23.40
C ASP A 54 20.22 43.94 -22.95
N ILE A 55 19.71 42.82 -23.47
CA ILE A 55 20.19 41.47 -23.14
C ILE A 55 21.48 41.20 -23.91
N ILE A 56 22.58 41.03 -23.18
CA ILE A 56 23.89 40.59 -23.72
C ILE A 56 23.92 39.07 -23.86
N GLU A 57 23.43 38.37 -22.84
CA GLU A 57 23.36 36.90 -22.81
C GLU A 57 21.96 36.49 -22.37
N ALA A 58 21.27 35.73 -23.22
CA ALA A 58 19.96 35.19 -22.90
C ALA A 58 20.05 34.21 -21.72
N ALA A 59 18.94 34.05 -21.00
CA ALA A 59 18.89 33.04 -19.94
C ALA A 59 19.08 31.63 -20.51
N TYR A 60 19.54 30.72 -19.66
CA TYR A 60 19.73 29.31 -20.03
C TYR A 60 18.43 28.71 -20.61
N LEU A 61 18.52 28.11 -21.80
CA LEU A 61 17.41 27.56 -22.59
C LEU A 61 16.35 28.60 -23.06
N GLN A 62 16.70 29.89 -23.11
CA GLN A 62 15.84 30.96 -23.64
C GLN A 62 16.51 31.73 -24.79
N ASP A 63 17.27 31.03 -25.63
CA ASP A 63 17.82 31.64 -26.84
C ASP A 63 16.68 31.97 -27.82
N SER A 64 16.69 33.18 -28.37
CA SER A 64 15.65 33.68 -29.27
C SER A 64 15.91 33.33 -30.74
N LYS A 65 17.09 32.78 -31.06
CA LYS A 65 17.48 32.40 -32.40
C LYS A 65 16.70 31.19 -32.89
N VAL A 66 16.00 31.33 -34.01
CA VAL A 66 15.30 30.23 -34.68
C VAL A 66 16.32 29.32 -35.38
N PRO A 67 16.40 28.01 -35.04
CA PRO A 67 17.34 27.11 -35.68
C PRO A 67 16.89 26.73 -37.10
N THR A 68 17.85 26.42 -37.97
CA THR A 68 17.58 25.86 -39.29
C THR A 68 17.16 24.39 -39.18
N ALA A 69 15.88 24.13 -39.01
CA ALA A 69 15.33 22.78 -38.87
C ALA A 69 15.15 22.08 -40.23
N ARG A 70 16.24 21.64 -40.86
CA ARG A 70 16.20 20.79 -42.07
C ARG A 70 16.51 19.34 -41.73
N VAL A 71 15.68 18.40 -42.19
CA VAL A 71 15.95 16.95 -42.10
C VAL A 71 16.63 16.51 -43.40
N GLN A 72 17.85 15.99 -43.29
CA GLN A 72 18.59 15.50 -44.46
C GLN A 72 17.94 14.21 -45.00
N PRO A 73 17.71 14.11 -46.33
CA PRO A 73 17.24 12.86 -46.92
C PRO A 73 18.29 11.76 -46.72
N ASN A 74 17.87 10.62 -46.19
CA ASN A 74 18.74 9.49 -45.91
C ASN A 74 18.01 8.18 -46.20
N LYS A 75 18.63 7.27 -46.96
CA LYS A 75 18.04 5.94 -47.25
C LYS A 75 17.78 5.13 -45.97
N ARG A 76 18.52 5.40 -44.89
CA ARG A 76 18.36 4.75 -43.58
C ARG A 76 16.99 4.97 -42.93
N TRP A 77 16.26 6.03 -43.29
CA TRP A 77 14.91 6.29 -42.77
C TRP A 77 13.90 5.22 -43.19
N PHE A 78 14.11 4.60 -44.36
CA PHE A 78 13.17 3.67 -44.96
C PHE A 78 13.51 2.20 -44.68
N GLY A 79 14.60 1.93 -43.96
CA GLY A 79 14.98 0.58 -43.54
C GLY A 79 14.29 0.18 -42.23
N ASN A 80 14.03 -1.11 -42.06
CA ASN A 80 13.51 -1.66 -40.80
C ASN A 80 14.50 -1.40 -39.66
N THR A 81 14.08 -0.67 -38.63
CA THR A 81 14.96 -0.28 -37.51
C THR A 81 15.00 -1.31 -36.38
N ARG A 82 13.95 -2.12 -36.22
CA ARG A 82 13.87 -3.24 -35.27
C ARG A 82 13.19 -4.42 -35.93
N VAL A 83 13.90 -5.55 -36.00
CA VAL A 83 13.39 -6.82 -36.52
C VAL A 83 13.62 -7.88 -35.44
N ILE A 84 12.65 -8.78 -35.25
CA ILE A 84 12.75 -9.92 -34.36
C ILE A 84 12.44 -11.20 -35.15
N ALA A 85 13.22 -12.25 -34.95
CA ALA A 85 12.94 -13.55 -35.53
C ALA A 85 11.76 -14.22 -34.82
N GLN A 86 11.00 -15.05 -35.53
CA GLN A 86 9.82 -15.72 -34.98
C GLN A 86 10.18 -16.64 -33.80
N ASP A 87 11.26 -17.42 -33.91
CA ASP A 87 11.71 -18.34 -32.85
C ASP A 87 12.15 -17.59 -31.58
N ALA A 88 12.76 -16.41 -31.75
CA ALA A 88 13.12 -15.57 -30.63
C ALA A 88 11.89 -14.97 -29.94
N LEU A 89 10.82 -14.72 -30.71
CA LEU A 89 9.56 -14.21 -30.20
C LEU A 89 8.78 -15.27 -29.41
N THR A 90 8.73 -16.53 -29.89
CA THR A 90 8.08 -17.63 -29.16
C THR A 90 8.81 -17.91 -27.84
N HIS A 91 10.14 -18.05 -27.88
CA HIS A 91 10.95 -18.19 -26.66
C HIS A 91 10.76 -17.01 -25.69
N PHE A 92 10.65 -15.79 -26.21
CA PHE A 92 10.37 -14.61 -25.38
C PHE A 92 8.98 -14.66 -24.74
N ARG A 93 7.96 -15.12 -25.47
CA ARG A 93 6.58 -15.29 -24.95
C ARG A 93 6.55 -16.30 -23.81
N GLU A 94 7.16 -17.47 -23.98
CA GLU A 94 7.24 -18.51 -22.95
C GLU A 94 7.97 -18.02 -21.69
N ALA A 95 9.20 -17.52 -21.85
CA ALA A 95 10.02 -17.07 -20.72
C ALA A 95 9.40 -15.89 -19.94
N MET A 96 8.60 -15.07 -20.60
CA MET A 96 7.89 -13.94 -19.99
C MET A 96 6.55 -14.33 -19.40
N GLY A 97 5.84 -15.30 -19.99
CA GLY A 97 4.60 -15.85 -19.45
C GLY A 97 4.80 -16.39 -18.04
N ASP A 98 5.82 -17.24 -17.86
CA ASP A 98 6.16 -17.84 -16.57
C ASP A 98 6.51 -16.79 -15.49
N LYS A 99 7.15 -15.70 -15.90
CA LYS A 99 7.64 -14.65 -14.99
C LYS A 99 6.64 -13.52 -14.76
N LYS A 100 5.60 -13.37 -15.59
CA LYS A 100 4.57 -12.32 -15.45
C LYS A 100 3.72 -12.52 -14.19
N HIS A 101 3.56 -13.75 -13.75
CA HIS A 101 2.74 -14.13 -12.60
C HIS A 101 3.49 -14.16 -11.27
N SER A 102 4.82 -14.10 -11.27
CA SER A 102 5.61 -14.14 -10.04
C SER A 102 5.80 -12.73 -9.47
N SER A 103 5.25 -12.50 -8.28
CA SER A 103 5.30 -11.22 -7.55
C SER A 103 6.69 -10.82 -7.04
N TYR A 104 7.62 -11.77 -6.95
CA TYR A 104 8.98 -11.55 -6.45
C TYR A 104 10.00 -11.29 -7.57
N THR A 105 9.63 -11.58 -8.81
CA THR A 105 10.51 -11.38 -9.97
C THR A 105 10.22 -10.04 -10.62
N VAL A 106 11.29 -9.29 -10.87
CA VAL A 106 11.20 -7.90 -11.33
C VAL A 106 11.90 -7.72 -12.67
N LEU A 107 11.22 -7.07 -13.62
CA LEU A 107 11.79 -6.73 -14.92
C LEU A 107 12.37 -5.32 -14.91
N LEU A 108 13.69 -5.20 -15.09
CA LEU A 108 14.41 -3.93 -14.98
C LEU A 108 14.44 -3.09 -16.25
N LYS A 109 14.60 -3.72 -17.42
CA LYS A 109 14.83 -3.02 -18.70
C LYS A 109 13.67 -3.22 -19.67
N ARG A 110 12.48 -2.75 -19.30
CA ARG A 110 11.27 -2.85 -20.15
C ARG A 110 11.38 -2.06 -21.46
N ASN A 111 11.99 -0.87 -21.46
CA ASN A 111 12.00 0.03 -22.62
C ASN A 111 12.72 -0.52 -23.87
N LYS A 112 13.57 -1.53 -23.71
CA LYS A 112 14.28 -2.18 -24.82
C LYS A 112 13.56 -3.42 -25.34
N LEU A 113 12.58 -3.93 -24.60
CA LEU A 113 11.87 -5.16 -24.92
C LEU A 113 10.53 -4.86 -25.60
N PRO A 114 10.14 -5.64 -26.63
CA PRO A 114 8.88 -5.45 -27.33
C PRO A 114 7.71 -6.05 -26.52
N MET A 115 7.36 -5.39 -25.41
CA MET A 115 6.33 -5.88 -24.48
C MET A 115 4.93 -5.97 -25.11
N SER A 116 4.63 -5.16 -26.14
CA SER A 116 3.35 -5.21 -26.86
C SER A 116 3.08 -6.57 -27.52
N LEU A 117 4.13 -7.33 -27.85
CA LEU A 117 4.02 -8.65 -28.50
C LEU A 117 3.61 -9.77 -27.53
N LEU A 118 3.52 -9.48 -26.23
CA LEU A 118 3.15 -10.44 -25.17
C LEU A 118 1.67 -10.38 -24.77
N ASP A 119 0.93 -9.33 -25.18
CA ASP A 119 -0.43 -9.08 -24.68
C ASP A 119 -1.53 -9.68 -25.57
N GLU A 120 -1.18 -10.30 -26.70
CA GLU A 120 -2.09 -11.17 -27.45
C GLU A 120 -2.35 -12.43 -26.64
N LYS A 121 -3.43 -12.42 -25.86
CA LYS A 121 -3.99 -13.63 -25.26
C LYS A 121 -4.92 -14.27 -26.28
N ASP A 122 -4.81 -15.59 -26.40
CA ASP A 122 -5.82 -16.39 -27.10
C ASP A 122 -7.13 -16.33 -26.29
N THR A 123 -7.96 -15.32 -26.55
CA THR A 123 -9.30 -15.24 -25.97
C THR A 123 -10.16 -16.29 -26.64
N THR A 124 -10.68 -17.23 -25.86
CA THR A 124 -11.60 -18.28 -26.33
C THR A 124 -12.91 -17.71 -26.88
N GLU A 125 -13.25 -16.48 -26.48
CA GLU A 125 -14.39 -15.74 -26.98
C GLU A 125 -13.98 -14.93 -28.21
N SER A 126 -14.53 -15.28 -29.37
CA SER A 126 -14.43 -14.43 -30.56
C SER A 126 -15.18 -13.12 -30.31
N PRO A 127 -14.64 -11.95 -30.70
CA PRO A 127 -15.37 -10.70 -30.60
C PRO A 127 -16.71 -10.82 -31.34
N VAL A 128 -17.79 -10.33 -30.71
CA VAL A 128 -19.13 -10.35 -31.30
C VAL A 128 -19.06 -9.72 -32.70
N ALA A 129 -19.62 -10.41 -33.69
CA ALA A 129 -19.64 -9.93 -35.06
C ALA A 129 -20.21 -8.50 -35.13
N ARG A 130 -19.57 -7.63 -35.90
CA ARG A 130 -20.03 -6.25 -36.08
C ARG A 130 -21.27 -6.22 -36.97
N ILE A 131 -22.45 -6.35 -36.35
CA ILE A 131 -23.76 -6.40 -37.05
C ILE A 131 -23.98 -5.15 -37.94
N LEU A 132 -23.40 -4.01 -37.57
CA LEU A 132 -23.50 -2.74 -38.32
C LEU A 132 -22.99 -2.81 -39.76
N ASP A 133 -22.01 -3.69 -40.04
CA ASP A 133 -21.48 -3.87 -41.40
C ASP A 133 -22.51 -4.54 -42.32
N THR A 134 -23.43 -5.34 -41.74
CA THR A 134 -24.48 -6.05 -42.46
C THR A 134 -25.84 -5.35 -42.42
N GLU A 135 -26.15 -4.68 -41.30
CA GLU A 135 -27.46 -4.10 -41.00
C GLU A 135 -27.26 -2.68 -40.43
N PRO A 136 -27.13 -1.65 -41.28
CA PRO A 136 -27.02 -0.27 -40.81
C PRO A 136 -28.35 0.23 -40.24
N TYR A 137 -28.30 1.14 -39.27
CA TYR A 137 -29.48 1.58 -38.48
C TYR A 137 -30.70 1.97 -39.32
N GLY A 138 -30.50 2.74 -40.40
CA GLY A 138 -31.59 3.20 -41.27
C GLY A 138 -32.30 2.08 -42.04
N ASN A 139 -31.62 0.94 -42.25
CA ASN A 139 -32.20 -0.24 -42.91
C ASN A 139 -32.84 -1.20 -41.90
N THR A 140 -32.46 -1.15 -40.62
CA THR A 140 -33.08 -1.96 -39.57
C THR A 140 -34.39 -1.38 -39.04
N PHE A 141 -34.49 -0.06 -38.85
CA PHE A 141 -35.65 0.58 -38.25
C PHE A 141 -35.84 2.00 -38.80
N GLY A 142 -37.09 2.40 -39.05
CA GLY A 142 -37.45 3.72 -39.61
C GLY A 142 -38.08 3.65 -41.01
N PRO A 143 -38.28 4.80 -41.69
CA PRO A 143 -39.01 4.87 -42.96
C PRO A 143 -38.35 4.09 -44.11
N LYS A 144 -37.02 3.90 -44.03
CA LYS A 144 -36.22 3.14 -45.01
C LYS A 144 -35.96 1.68 -44.57
N ALA A 145 -36.64 1.20 -43.54
CA ALA A 145 -36.41 -0.13 -42.98
C ALA A 145 -36.68 -1.24 -44.01
N GLN A 146 -35.65 -2.04 -44.26
CA GLN A 146 -35.67 -3.21 -45.13
C GLN A 146 -35.82 -4.52 -44.35
N ARG A 147 -35.61 -4.50 -43.03
CA ARG A 147 -35.73 -5.69 -42.16
C ARG A 147 -37.20 -6.09 -41.99
N LYS A 148 -37.58 -7.23 -42.59
CA LYS A 148 -38.94 -7.78 -42.49
C LYS A 148 -39.11 -8.91 -41.48
N LYS A 149 -38.04 -9.64 -41.14
CA LYS A 149 -38.08 -10.76 -40.18
C LYS A 149 -37.03 -10.59 -39.08
N PRO A 150 -37.34 -10.97 -37.82
CA PRO A 150 -36.35 -11.02 -36.77
C PRO A 150 -35.40 -12.21 -36.95
N LYS A 151 -34.12 -12.02 -36.60
CA LYS A 151 -33.20 -13.14 -36.37
C LYS A 151 -33.45 -13.64 -34.95
N VAL A 152 -34.19 -14.74 -34.81
CA VAL A 152 -34.54 -15.36 -33.52
C VAL A 152 -33.55 -16.50 -33.27
N SER A 153 -33.15 -16.68 -32.01
CA SER A 153 -32.23 -17.77 -31.63
C SER A 153 -32.91 -19.14 -31.50
N ALA A 154 -34.23 -19.17 -31.32
CA ALA A 154 -35.01 -20.40 -31.16
C ALA A 154 -35.36 -21.01 -32.51
N ALA A 155 -35.22 -22.33 -32.63
CA ALA A 155 -35.54 -23.08 -33.84
C ALA A 155 -37.00 -23.58 -33.86
N SER A 156 -37.62 -23.76 -32.69
CA SER A 156 -39.01 -24.24 -32.54
C SER A 156 -39.84 -23.37 -31.58
N PHE A 157 -41.15 -23.46 -31.70
CA PHE A 157 -42.08 -22.77 -30.78
C PHE A 157 -41.98 -23.30 -29.35
N GLU A 158 -41.67 -24.59 -29.18
CA GLU A 158 -41.46 -25.19 -27.87
C GLU A 158 -40.21 -24.62 -27.18
N GLU A 159 -39.10 -24.48 -27.92
CA GLU A 159 -37.88 -23.86 -27.40
C GLU A 159 -38.11 -22.39 -27.02
N LEU A 160 -38.88 -21.65 -27.83
CA LEU A 160 -39.26 -20.27 -27.51
C LEU A 160 -40.08 -20.19 -26.22
N ALA A 161 -41.03 -21.11 -26.01
CA ALA A 161 -41.83 -21.17 -24.78
C ALA A 161 -40.95 -21.46 -23.55
N GLN A 162 -40.00 -22.39 -23.66
CA GLN A 162 -39.04 -22.68 -22.59
C GLN A 162 -38.15 -21.47 -22.26
N LEU A 163 -37.63 -20.78 -23.28
CA LEU A 163 -36.82 -19.56 -23.10
C LEU A 163 -37.63 -18.45 -22.44
N SER A 164 -38.90 -18.26 -22.85
CA SER A 164 -39.78 -17.26 -22.26
C SER A 164 -40.06 -17.56 -20.78
N ASN A 165 -40.34 -18.82 -20.44
CA ASN A 165 -40.54 -19.24 -19.05
C ASN A 165 -39.29 -18.98 -18.20
N LYS A 166 -38.10 -19.28 -18.73
CA LYS A 166 -36.83 -19.02 -18.04
C LYS A 166 -36.56 -17.52 -17.85
N GLN A 167 -36.91 -16.69 -18.82
CA GLN A 167 -36.78 -15.23 -18.70
C GLN A 167 -37.76 -14.68 -17.67
N GLN A 168 -39.00 -15.18 -17.66
CA GLN A 168 -40.02 -14.80 -16.67
C GLN A 168 -39.55 -15.14 -15.25
N GLN A 169 -39.05 -16.36 -15.02
CA GLN A 169 -38.49 -16.76 -13.74
C GLN A 169 -37.33 -15.85 -13.29
N LYS A 170 -36.38 -15.55 -14.19
CA LYS A 170 -35.29 -14.62 -13.88
C LYS A 170 -35.79 -13.21 -13.51
N TYR A 171 -36.83 -12.74 -14.19
CA TYR A 171 -37.42 -11.45 -13.91
C TYR A 171 -38.11 -11.42 -12.54
N GLU A 172 -38.87 -12.47 -12.21
CA GLU A 172 -39.49 -12.65 -10.90
C GLU A 172 -38.44 -12.73 -9.78
N ASP A 173 -37.38 -13.52 -9.98
CA ASP A 173 -36.24 -13.61 -9.06
C ASP A 173 -35.59 -12.22 -8.83
N GLU A 174 -35.36 -11.46 -9.89
CA GLU A 174 -34.83 -10.09 -9.78
C GLU A 174 -35.80 -9.13 -9.06
N GLN A 175 -37.10 -9.26 -9.32
CA GLN A 175 -38.13 -8.46 -8.65
C GLN A 175 -38.21 -8.76 -7.16
N ILE A 176 -37.96 -9.99 -6.73
CA ILE A 176 -37.90 -10.35 -5.31
C ILE A 176 -36.58 -9.87 -4.68
N LEU A 177 -35.48 -10.04 -5.39
CA LEU A 177 -34.14 -9.75 -4.88
C LEU A 177 -33.85 -8.24 -4.72
N LYS A 178 -34.33 -7.39 -5.63
CA LYS A 178 -34.09 -5.93 -5.57
C LYS A 178 -34.71 -5.26 -4.32
N PRO A 179 -35.96 -5.55 -3.90
CA PRO A 179 -36.53 -5.14 -2.61
C PRO A 179 -35.76 -5.68 -1.40
N THR A 180 -35.39 -6.97 -1.38
CA THR A 180 -34.65 -7.55 -0.25
C THR A 180 -33.28 -6.88 -0.05
N LEU A 181 -32.62 -6.51 -1.14
CA LEU A 181 -31.35 -5.75 -1.10
C LEU A 181 -31.54 -4.25 -0.79
N GLY A 182 -32.79 -3.79 -0.61
CA GLY A 182 -33.10 -2.37 -0.40
C GLY A 182 -32.79 -1.47 -1.61
N LEU A 183 -32.53 -2.06 -2.78
CA LEU A 183 -32.21 -1.37 -4.03
C LEU A 183 -33.46 -0.77 -4.70
N MET A 184 -34.65 -1.24 -4.31
CA MET A 184 -35.94 -0.63 -4.69
C MET A 184 -36.40 0.48 -3.74
N GLY A 185 -35.59 0.89 -2.74
CA GLY A 185 -35.91 2.02 -1.85
C GLY A 185 -35.97 3.40 -2.53
N GLY A 186 -36.13 3.44 -3.85
CA GLY A 186 -36.43 4.63 -4.65
C GLY A 186 -37.81 4.59 -5.33
N PHE A 187 -38.63 3.57 -5.09
CA PHE A 187 -40.08 3.69 -5.29
C PHE A 187 -40.63 4.42 -4.07
N ASN A 188 -40.55 5.76 -4.11
CA ASN A 188 -41.10 6.62 -3.08
C ASN A 188 -42.63 6.51 -3.11
N GLU A 189 -43.19 5.58 -2.33
CA GLU A 189 -44.61 5.62 -1.95
C GLU A 189 -44.86 6.69 -0.87
N GLU A 190 -43.80 7.18 -0.21
CA GLU A 190 -43.86 8.17 0.86
C GLU A 190 -43.02 9.42 0.50
N ASP A 191 -43.57 10.62 0.72
CA ASP A 191 -43.04 11.96 0.33
C ASP A 191 -41.80 12.42 1.16
N PHE A 192 -40.90 11.52 1.54
CA PHE A 192 -39.64 11.87 2.20
C PHE A 192 -38.42 11.49 1.36
N THR A 193 -37.32 12.21 1.56
CA THR A 193 -36.03 11.92 0.95
C THR A 193 -34.98 11.73 2.04
N ARG A 194 -33.97 10.91 1.74
CA ARG A 194 -32.83 10.74 2.66
C ARG A 194 -32.03 12.04 2.76
N GLU A 195 -31.48 12.28 3.93
CA GLU A 195 -30.61 13.43 4.16
C GLU A 195 -29.40 13.41 3.23
N ALA A 196 -28.91 14.61 2.86
CA ALA A 196 -27.73 14.74 2.03
C ALA A 196 -26.47 14.26 2.77
N ARG A 197 -25.68 13.45 2.09
CA ARG A 197 -24.37 13.00 2.57
C ARG A 197 -23.46 14.19 2.94
N GLU A 198 -22.91 14.15 4.15
CA GLU A 198 -22.02 15.21 4.63
C GLU A 198 -20.74 15.33 3.78
N HIS A 199 -20.32 16.57 3.49
CA HIS A 199 -19.13 16.84 2.69
C HIS A 199 -17.81 16.37 3.35
N ILE A 200 -17.82 16.06 4.66
CA ILE A 200 -16.64 15.56 5.37
C ILE A 200 -16.23 14.18 4.88
N PHE A 201 -17.17 13.32 4.47
CA PHE A 201 -16.89 11.99 3.94
C PHE A 201 -16.21 12.01 2.56
N SER A 202 -16.28 13.15 1.86
CA SER A 202 -15.57 13.38 0.59
C SER A 202 -14.11 13.83 0.79
N LYS A 203 -13.66 14.02 2.04
CA LYS A 203 -12.24 14.34 2.33
C LYS A 203 -11.34 13.17 1.93
N GLY A 204 -10.20 13.48 1.33
CA GLY A 204 -9.28 12.49 0.75
C GLY A 204 -9.50 12.21 -0.74
N GLN A 205 -10.64 12.64 -1.31
CA GLN A 205 -10.97 12.47 -2.74
C GLN A 205 -10.68 13.73 -3.58
N SER A 206 -10.13 14.79 -2.98
CA SER A 206 -9.89 16.07 -3.66
C SER A 206 -8.85 15.95 -4.79
N LYS A 207 -9.10 16.61 -5.93
CA LYS A 207 -8.16 16.76 -7.06
C LYS A 207 -6.75 17.17 -6.61
N ARG A 208 -6.65 18.06 -5.62
CA ARG A 208 -5.35 18.48 -5.06
C ARG A 208 -4.55 17.30 -4.51
N ILE A 209 -5.18 16.43 -3.72
CA ILE A 209 -4.52 15.29 -3.07
C ILE A 209 -4.14 14.24 -4.13
N TRP A 210 -5.02 13.98 -5.09
CA TRP A 210 -4.73 13.08 -6.21
C TRP A 210 -3.57 13.58 -7.09
N ASN A 211 -3.49 14.89 -7.34
CA ASN A 211 -2.34 15.46 -8.05
C ASN A 211 -1.03 15.26 -7.28
N GLU A 212 -1.04 15.39 -5.95
CA GLU A 212 0.13 15.09 -5.11
C GLU A 212 0.48 13.60 -5.15
N LEU A 213 -0.51 12.70 -5.14
CA LEU A 213 -0.30 11.27 -5.30
C LEU A 213 0.40 10.95 -6.62
N PHE A 214 -0.12 11.45 -7.75
CA PHE A 214 0.47 11.16 -9.06
C PHE A 214 1.88 11.74 -9.21
N LYS A 215 2.19 12.89 -8.58
CA LYS A 215 3.58 13.40 -8.51
C LYS A 215 4.50 12.44 -7.75
N VAL A 216 4.04 11.88 -6.62
CA VAL A 216 4.82 10.91 -5.82
C VAL A 216 5.03 9.64 -6.62
N VAL A 217 3.97 9.10 -7.25
CA VAL A 217 4.07 7.91 -8.10
C VAL A 217 5.04 8.19 -9.25
N ASP A 218 4.95 9.33 -9.93
CA ASP A 218 5.85 9.69 -11.04
C ASP A 218 7.31 9.79 -10.61
N SER A 219 7.56 10.45 -9.49
CA SER A 219 8.91 10.72 -8.99
C SER A 219 9.58 9.54 -8.27
N SER A 220 8.86 8.44 -8.04
CA SER A 220 9.36 7.27 -7.31
C SER A 220 9.75 6.13 -8.25
N ASP A 221 10.85 5.46 -7.91
CA ASP A 221 11.26 4.21 -8.55
C ASP A 221 10.61 3.00 -7.85
N VAL A 222 10.36 3.12 -6.54
CA VAL A 222 9.68 2.13 -5.69
C VAL A 222 8.52 2.81 -4.98
N VAL A 223 7.34 2.19 -5.00
CA VAL A 223 6.14 2.63 -4.33
C VAL A 223 5.81 1.65 -3.20
N ILE A 224 5.80 2.15 -1.96
CA ILE A 224 5.38 1.40 -0.78
C ILE A 224 3.95 1.81 -0.45
N GLN A 225 3.04 0.85 -0.44
CA GLN A 225 1.67 1.05 0.00
C GLN A 225 1.51 0.58 1.45
N VAL A 226 1.21 1.53 2.32
CA VAL A 226 1.04 1.29 3.75
C VAL A 226 -0.42 0.94 4.03
N LEU A 227 -0.63 -0.21 4.65
CA LEU A 227 -1.92 -0.76 5.03
C LEU A 227 -2.04 -0.80 6.56
N ASP A 228 -3.27 -0.72 7.07
CA ASP A 228 -3.55 -0.91 8.51
C ASP A 228 -3.78 -2.40 8.79
N ALA A 229 -3.04 -3.00 9.72
CA ALA A 229 -3.12 -4.43 10.01
C ALA A 229 -4.48 -4.89 10.56
N ARG A 230 -5.33 -3.97 11.05
CA ARG A 230 -6.68 -4.27 11.55
C ARG A 230 -7.65 -4.57 10.42
N ASP A 231 -7.56 -3.83 9.31
CA ASP A 231 -8.37 -4.00 8.10
C ASP A 231 -7.52 -3.65 6.86
N PRO A 232 -6.65 -4.58 6.42
CA PRO A 232 -5.76 -4.31 5.30
C PRO A 232 -6.47 -4.28 3.96
N MET A 233 -7.57 -5.01 3.78
CA MET A 233 -8.33 -5.02 2.53
C MET A 233 -9.14 -3.73 2.36
N GLY A 234 -9.77 -3.21 3.42
CA GLY A 234 -10.46 -1.92 3.37
C GLY A 234 -9.53 -0.72 3.23
N THR A 235 -8.27 -0.84 3.66
CA THR A 235 -7.25 0.21 3.49
C THR A 235 -6.38 0.03 2.24
N ARG A 236 -6.70 -0.94 1.37
CA ARG A 236 -5.99 -1.21 0.12
C ARG A 236 -6.55 -0.39 -1.04
N CYS A 237 -5.68 0.21 -1.84
CA CYS A 237 -6.06 1.06 -2.97
C CYS A 237 -5.87 0.31 -4.30
N GLN A 238 -6.74 -0.64 -4.60
CA GLN A 238 -6.70 -1.41 -5.87
C GLN A 238 -6.69 -0.53 -7.14
N PRO A 239 -7.43 0.60 -7.24
CA PRO A 239 -7.37 1.43 -8.44
C PRO A 239 -5.97 2.00 -8.72
N VAL A 240 -5.21 2.33 -7.67
CA VAL A 240 -3.84 2.84 -7.81
C VAL A 240 -2.88 1.72 -8.20
N GLU A 241 -3.04 0.53 -7.62
CA GLU A 241 -2.29 -0.67 -8.03
C GLU A 241 -2.51 -0.98 -9.52
N GLY A 242 -3.78 -0.99 -9.96
CA GLY A 242 -4.14 -1.19 -11.36
C GLY A 242 -3.60 -0.11 -12.30
N TYR A 243 -3.58 1.14 -11.87
CA TYR A 243 -2.94 2.24 -12.61
C TYR A 243 -1.42 2.02 -12.75
N ILE A 244 -0.72 1.70 -11.66
CA ILE A 244 0.73 1.47 -11.70
C ILE A 244 1.06 0.27 -12.58
N GLN A 245 0.27 -0.81 -12.52
CA GLN A 245 0.48 -2.01 -13.33
C GLN A 245 0.29 -1.76 -14.83
N LYS A 246 -0.65 -0.88 -15.21
CA LYS A 246 -0.92 -0.53 -16.61
C LYS A 246 0.05 0.52 -17.15
N GLU A 247 0.16 1.67 -16.46
CA GLU A 247 0.87 2.84 -16.96
C GLU A 247 2.36 2.84 -16.58
N CYS A 248 2.71 2.34 -15.40
CA CYS A 248 4.04 2.45 -14.81
C CYS A 248 4.65 1.11 -14.39
N PRO A 249 4.70 0.09 -15.26
CA PRO A 249 5.03 -1.27 -14.81
C PRO A 249 6.52 -1.50 -14.52
N HIS A 250 7.36 -0.47 -14.73
CA HIS A 250 8.76 -0.44 -14.34
C HIS A 250 8.97 -0.05 -12.86
N LYS A 251 7.92 0.44 -12.19
CA LYS A 251 7.93 0.80 -10.77
C LYS A 251 7.62 -0.43 -9.93
N HIS A 252 8.27 -0.52 -8.77
CA HIS A 252 8.13 -1.66 -7.86
C HIS A 252 7.07 -1.34 -6.82
N VAL A 253 6.05 -2.19 -6.65
CA VAL A 253 5.02 -2.03 -5.63
C VAL A 253 5.30 -3.01 -4.48
N ILE A 254 5.30 -2.51 -3.25
CA ILE A 254 5.53 -3.29 -2.02
C ILE A 254 4.44 -2.92 -1.03
N LEU A 255 3.88 -3.90 -0.33
CA LEU A 255 2.91 -3.62 0.73
C LEU A 255 3.60 -3.64 2.09
N VAL A 256 3.22 -2.70 2.96
CA VAL A 256 3.68 -2.67 4.35
C VAL A 256 2.46 -2.67 5.26
N LEU A 257 2.26 -3.78 5.98
CA LEU A 257 1.26 -3.90 7.03
C LEU A 257 1.79 -3.20 8.28
N ASN A 258 1.21 -2.06 8.63
CA ASN A 258 1.59 -1.29 9.81
C ASN A 258 0.55 -1.45 10.93
N LYS A 259 0.93 -1.06 12.15
CA LYS A 259 0.13 -1.23 13.38
C LYS A 259 -0.06 -2.69 13.79
N CYS A 260 0.94 -3.53 13.53
CA CYS A 260 0.90 -4.95 13.92
C CYS A 260 0.84 -5.17 15.45
N ASP A 261 1.06 -4.12 16.25
CA ASP A 261 0.89 -4.10 17.70
C ASP A 261 -0.58 -4.11 18.16
N LEU A 262 -1.52 -3.67 17.30
CA LEU A 262 -2.95 -3.62 17.63
C LEU A 262 -3.67 -4.95 17.37
N VAL A 263 -3.00 -5.91 16.74
CA VAL A 263 -3.59 -7.20 16.34
C VAL A 263 -2.77 -8.36 16.90
N PRO A 264 -3.39 -9.53 17.16
CA PRO A 264 -2.64 -10.71 17.53
C PRO A 264 -1.60 -11.12 16.49
N THR A 265 -0.49 -11.71 16.93
CA THR A 265 0.63 -12.09 16.04
C THR A 265 0.22 -13.05 14.93
N TRP A 266 -0.71 -13.97 15.21
CA TRP A 266 -1.20 -14.94 14.21
C TRP A 266 -2.00 -14.25 13.09
N VAL A 267 -2.76 -13.21 13.40
CA VAL A 267 -3.52 -12.41 12.43
C VAL A 267 -2.57 -11.68 11.49
N ALA A 268 -1.54 -11.02 12.04
CA ALA A 268 -0.53 -10.35 11.24
C ALA A 268 0.19 -11.33 10.31
N ALA A 269 0.56 -12.53 10.80
CA ALA A 269 1.20 -13.56 10.00
C ALA A 269 0.29 -14.08 8.86
N ALA A 270 -1.00 -14.29 9.16
CA ALA A 270 -1.98 -14.73 8.17
C ALA A 270 -2.19 -13.68 7.06
N TRP A 271 -2.31 -12.40 7.42
CA TRP A 271 -2.41 -11.32 6.43
C TRP A 271 -1.16 -11.17 5.57
N VAL A 272 0.05 -11.29 6.17
CA VAL A 272 1.30 -11.32 5.40
C VAL A 272 1.27 -12.47 4.39
N LYS A 273 0.87 -13.67 4.80
CA LYS A 273 0.77 -14.84 3.92
C LYS A 273 -0.22 -14.60 2.77
N HIS A 274 -1.40 -14.08 3.07
CA HIS A 274 -2.44 -13.81 2.08
C HIS A 274 -1.98 -12.76 1.05
N LEU A 275 -1.49 -11.62 1.51
CA LEU A 275 -1.08 -10.52 0.63
C LEU A 275 0.22 -10.80 -0.12
N SER A 276 1.10 -11.65 0.41
CA SER A 276 2.35 -12.07 -0.23
C SER A 276 2.14 -12.81 -1.56
N LYS A 277 0.91 -13.28 -1.82
CA LYS A 277 0.50 -13.86 -3.11
C LYS A 277 0.46 -12.81 -4.21
N ASP A 278 0.10 -11.57 -3.88
CA ASP A 278 -0.03 -10.48 -4.85
C ASP A 278 1.27 -9.68 -4.97
N TYR A 279 1.78 -9.20 -3.84
CA TYR A 279 2.96 -8.33 -3.76
C TYR A 279 3.82 -8.69 -2.56
N PRO A 280 5.14 -8.43 -2.58
CA PRO A 280 5.98 -8.60 -1.40
C PRO A 280 5.43 -7.77 -0.24
N THR A 281 5.16 -8.42 0.89
CA THR A 281 4.57 -7.76 2.07
C THR A 281 5.47 -7.85 3.29
N LEU A 282 5.54 -6.75 4.04
CA LEU A 282 6.29 -6.66 5.29
C LEU A 282 5.36 -6.25 6.43
N ALA A 283 5.43 -6.95 7.56
CA ALA A 283 4.83 -6.52 8.81
C ALA A 283 5.73 -5.46 9.48
N PHE A 284 5.12 -4.43 10.05
CA PHE A 284 5.81 -3.27 10.60
C PHE A 284 5.09 -2.73 11.83
N HIS A 285 5.88 -2.28 12.80
CA HIS A 285 5.41 -1.44 13.91
C HIS A 285 6.26 -0.18 13.97
N ALA A 286 5.62 0.95 13.75
CA ALA A 286 6.26 2.25 13.66
C ALA A 286 6.41 2.91 15.04
N SER A 287 7.62 2.88 15.57
CA SER A 287 8.02 3.61 16.78
C SER A 287 9.48 4.05 16.66
N ILE A 288 9.81 5.24 17.18
CA ILE A 288 11.18 5.76 17.12
C ILE A 288 12.13 4.95 18.02
N THR A 289 11.60 4.45 19.15
CA THR A 289 12.35 3.71 20.16
C THR A 289 12.27 2.20 19.89
N ASN A 290 11.07 1.63 19.94
CA ASN A 290 10.82 0.20 19.88
C ASN A 290 10.11 -0.18 18.58
N SER A 291 10.86 -0.25 17.48
CA SER A 291 10.31 -0.60 16.16
C SER A 291 10.42 -2.08 15.82
N PHE A 292 9.45 -2.57 15.05
CA PHE A 292 9.51 -3.89 14.41
C PHE A 292 9.53 -3.75 12.90
N GLY A 293 10.25 -4.62 12.18
CA GLY A 293 10.33 -4.62 10.71
C GLY A 293 11.30 -3.59 10.10
N LYS A 294 11.87 -2.68 10.90
CA LYS A 294 12.83 -1.65 10.44
C LYS A 294 14.03 -2.23 9.67
N GLY A 295 14.68 -3.25 10.22
CA GLY A 295 15.84 -3.88 9.59
C GLY A 295 15.49 -4.53 8.23
N SER A 296 14.37 -5.25 8.20
CA SER A 296 13.85 -5.89 6.98
C SER A 296 13.57 -4.86 5.88
N LEU A 297 12.86 -3.78 6.21
CA LEU A 297 12.54 -2.74 5.23
C LEU A 297 13.81 -2.04 4.70
N ILE A 298 14.78 -1.75 5.57
CA ILE A 298 16.06 -1.18 5.15
C ILE A 298 16.82 -2.15 4.23
N GLN A 299 16.84 -3.44 4.55
CA GLN A 299 17.49 -4.45 3.73
C GLN A 299 16.85 -4.54 2.34
N LEU A 300 15.53 -4.56 2.27
CA LEU A 300 14.77 -4.58 1.02
C LEU A 300 15.07 -3.33 0.18
N LEU A 301 15.07 -2.14 0.78
CA LEU A 301 15.42 -0.90 0.07
C LEU A 301 16.87 -0.89 -0.43
N ARG A 302 17.81 -1.50 0.30
CA ARG A 302 19.20 -1.66 -0.16
C ARG A 302 19.32 -2.63 -1.33
N GLN A 303 18.51 -3.69 -1.37
CA GLN A 303 18.44 -4.60 -2.53
C GLN A 303 17.98 -3.83 -3.77
N PHE A 304 16.91 -3.03 -3.67
CA PHE A 304 16.50 -2.16 -4.78
C PHE A 304 17.56 -1.13 -5.17
N ALA A 305 18.31 -0.58 -4.22
CA ALA A 305 19.42 0.34 -4.51
C ALA A 305 20.59 -0.34 -5.24
N ALA A 306 20.83 -1.62 -4.96
CA ALA A 306 21.84 -2.42 -5.64
C ALA A 306 21.37 -2.81 -7.05
N LEU A 307 20.09 -3.14 -7.18
CA LEU A 307 19.42 -3.48 -8.43
C LEU A 307 19.47 -2.33 -9.45
N HIS A 308 19.21 -1.10 -8.99
CA HIS A 308 19.33 0.14 -9.78
C HIS A 308 20.71 0.80 -9.57
N SER A 309 21.77 0.07 -9.92
CA SER A 309 23.16 0.56 -9.80
C SER A 309 23.52 1.64 -10.83
N ASP A 310 22.84 1.66 -11.97
CA ASP A 310 22.95 2.66 -13.03
C ASP A 310 22.42 4.04 -12.57
N ARG A 311 21.45 4.04 -11.64
CA ARG A 311 20.91 5.26 -11.05
C ARG A 311 21.77 5.73 -9.88
N LYS A 312 22.10 7.03 -9.91
CA LYS A 312 22.86 7.69 -8.82
C LYS A 312 22.11 7.61 -7.49
N GLN A 313 20.79 7.72 -7.55
CA GLN A 313 19.89 7.69 -6.41
C GLN A 313 18.58 7.02 -6.81
N ILE A 314 17.87 6.49 -5.81
CA ILE A 314 16.53 5.94 -5.93
C ILE A 314 15.58 6.68 -4.99
N SER A 315 14.36 6.88 -5.46
CA SER A 315 13.27 7.52 -4.72
C SER A 315 12.19 6.49 -4.36
N VAL A 316 11.78 6.49 -3.10
CA VAL A 316 10.78 5.57 -2.54
C VAL A 316 9.57 6.37 -2.09
N GLY A 317 8.42 6.19 -2.74
CA GLY A 317 7.17 6.85 -2.40
C GLY A 317 6.35 6.06 -1.39
N PHE A 318 5.80 6.71 -0.37
CA PHE A 318 4.85 6.11 0.57
C PHE A 318 3.42 6.53 0.20
N ILE A 319 2.56 5.57 -0.15
CA ILE A 319 1.14 5.78 -0.47
C ILE A 319 0.24 5.00 0.49
N GLY A 320 -1.05 5.33 0.54
CA GLY A 320 -2.06 4.61 1.36
C GLY A 320 -3.04 5.55 2.07
N TYR A 321 -4.03 4.96 2.74
CA TYR A 321 -5.09 5.69 3.44
C TYR A 321 -4.57 6.68 4.49
N PRO A 322 -5.32 7.74 4.84
CA PRO A 322 -5.03 8.55 6.02
C PRO A 322 -4.86 7.68 7.28
N ASN A 323 -4.09 8.16 8.27
CA ASN A 323 -3.89 7.47 9.56
C ASN A 323 -3.32 6.03 9.53
N THR A 324 -2.91 5.50 8.38
CA THR A 324 -2.19 4.21 8.26
C THR A 324 -0.76 4.24 8.83
N GLY A 325 -0.18 5.43 9.02
CA GLY A 325 1.13 5.62 9.66
C GLY A 325 2.32 5.81 8.70
N LYS A 326 2.09 6.26 7.46
CA LYS A 326 3.14 6.62 6.47
C LYS A 326 4.28 7.46 7.06
N SER A 327 3.93 8.64 7.60
CA SER A 327 4.89 9.57 8.22
C SER A 327 5.58 8.98 9.46
N SER A 328 4.89 8.13 10.23
CA SER A 328 5.47 7.42 11.39
C SER A 328 6.51 6.37 10.98
N ILE A 329 6.30 5.66 9.87
CA ILE A 329 7.29 4.72 9.30
C ILE A 329 8.55 5.49 8.88
N ILE A 330 8.39 6.63 8.22
CA ILE A 330 9.53 7.47 7.82
C ILE A 330 10.34 7.95 9.04
N ASN A 331 9.66 8.43 10.08
CA ASN A 331 10.30 8.83 11.33
C ASN A 331 11.05 7.67 12.00
N THR A 332 10.47 6.47 11.96
CA THR A 332 11.07 5.23 12.48
C THR A 332 12.34 4.84 11.72
N LEU A 333 12.30 4.90 10.38
CA LEU A 333 13.45 4.66 9.51
C LEU A 333 14.58 5.68 9.81
N ARG A 334 14.23 6.95 10.02
CA ARG A 334 15.17 8.01 10.38
C ARG A 334 15.64 8.01 11.84
N LYS A 335 14.98 7.25 12.72
CA LYS A 335 15.20 7.24 14.19
C LYS A 335 15.07 8.64 14.83
N LYS A 336 14.31 9.55 14.21
CA LYS A 336 14.04 10.90 14.72
C LYS A 336 12.76 11.45 14.11
N LYS A 337 12.13 12.43 14.77
CA LYS A 337 10.94 13.12 14.24
C LYS A 337 11.35 14.05 13.09
N VAL A 338 11.01 13.68 11.86
CA VAL A 338 11.23 14.46 10.63
C VAL A 338 9.90 14.94 10.05
N CYS A 339 8.93 14.03 9.93
CA CYS A 339 7.57 14.34 9.53
C CYS A 339 6.73 14.70 10.76
N THR A 340 5.78 15.63 10.60
CA THR A 340 4.74 15.84 11.61
C THR A 340 3.80 14.63 11.64
N VAL A 341 3.37 14.25 12.84
CA VAL A 341 2.50 13.10 13.08
C VAL A 341 1.47 13.50 14.13
N ALA A 342 0.22 13.13 13.88
CA ALA A 342 -0.91 13.34 14.78
C ALA A 342 -1.89 12.17 14.62
N PRO A 343 -2.72 11.86 15.64
CA PRO A 343 -3.77 10.84 15.54
C PRO A 343 -4.96 11.30 14.67
N ILE A 344 -4.94 12.56 14.21
CA ILE A 344 -6.00 13.18 13.42
C ILE A 344 -5.67 13.05 11.93
N PRO A 345 -6.64 12.70 11.07
CA PRO A 345 -6.38 12.63 9.64
C PRO A 345 -6.10 14.02 9.04
N GLY A 346 -5.34 14.01 7.94
CA GLY A 346 -5.03 15.21 7.16
C GLY A 346 -3.87 16.07 7.72
N GLU A 347 -3.03 15.50 8.58
CA GLU A 347 -1.81 16.15 9.09
C GLU A 347 -0.82 16.45 7.94
N THR A 348 -0.45 15.43 7.17
CA THR A 348 0.37 15.58 5.97
C THR A 348 -0.49 16.10 4.82
N LYS A 349 -0.23 17.34 4.37
CA LYS A 349 -1.01 18.00 3.31
C LYS A 349 -0.31 18.07 1.95
N VAL A 350 1.01 18.03 1.94
CA VAL A 350 1.87 18.21 0.76
C VAL A 350 3.00 17.20 0.83
N TRP A 351 3.44 16.71 -0.33
CA TRP A 351 4.57 15.80 -0.39
C TRP A 351 5.89 16.44 0.07
N GLN A 352 6.80 15.61 0.57
CA GLN A 352 8.13 16.06 1.03
C GLN A 352 9.20 15.01 0.78
N TYR A 353 10.40 15.47 0.39
CA TYR A 353 11.58 14.63 0.20
C TYR A 353 12.39 14.50 1.48
N ILE A 354 12.70 13.26 1.86
CA ILE A 354 13.45 12.95 3.08
C ILE A 354 14.60 12.01 2.74
N THR A 355 15.83 12.42 3.04
CA THR A 355 17.02 11.62 2.76
C THR A 355 17.19 10.52 3.82
N LEU A 356 17.12 9.23 3.43
CA LEU A 356 17.43 8.14 4.37
C LEU A 356 18.93 7.82 4.35
N MET A 357 19.46 7.60 3.16
CA MET A 357 20.88 7.37 2.88
C MET A 357 21.32 8.27 1.72
N LYS A 358 22.63 8.38 1.44
CA LYS A 358 23.12 9.19 0.30
C LYS A 358 22.49 8.81 -1.04
N ARG A 359 22.09 7.54 -1.21
CA ARG A 359 21.47 7.01 -2.45
C ARG A 359 19.95 6.84 -2.36
N ILE A 360 19.33 6.91 -1.18
CA ILE A 360 17.91 6.57 -1.00
C ILE A 360 17.16 7.77 -0.44
N TYR A 361 16.19 8.24 -1.23
CA TYR A 361 15.25 9.29 -0.86
C TYR A 361 13.88 8.69 -0.58
N LEU A 362 13.22 9.14 0.48
CA LEU A 362 11.85 8.79 0.83
C LEU A 362 10.95 9.98 0.48
N ILE A 363 9.76 9.69 -0.02
CA ILE A 363 8.73 10.69 -0.34
C ILE A 363 7.50 10.38 0.49
N ASP A 364 7.13 11.31 1.38
CA ASP A 364 5.88 11.24 2.13
C ASP A 364 4.75 11.83 1.29
N CYS A 365 3.56 11.21 1.31
CA CYS A 365 2.39 11.63 0.54
C CYS A 365 1.20 11.85 1.48
N PRO A 366 0.31 12.83 1.22
CA PRO A 366 -0.99 12.89 1.90
C PRO A 366 -1.77 11.57 1.73
N GLY A 367 -2.65 11.26 2.68
CA GLY A 367 -3.51 10.08 2.61
C GLY A 367 -4.57 10.22 1.52
N ILE A 368 -4.79 9.13 0.78
CA ILE A 368 -5.77 9.06 -0.32
C ILE A 368 -6.92 8.13 0.03
N VAL A 369 -8.10 8.44 -0.49
CA VAL A 369 -9.27 7.56 -0.44
C VAL A 369 -9.84 7.47 -1.85
N PRO A 370 -9.83 6.29 -2.49
CA PRO A 370 -10.55 6.05 -3.74
C PRO A 370 -12.03 6.38 -3.61
N PRO A 371 -12.63 7.14 -4.54
CA PRO A 371 -14.07 7.29 -4.59
C PRO A 371 -14.69 5.97 -5.07
N SER A 372 -15.24 5.19 -4.15
CA SER A 372 -15.98 3.96 -4.43
C SER A 372 -17.43 4.12 -3.99
N SER A 373 -18.38 3.82 -4.86
CA SER A 373 -19.81 3.82 -4.50
C SER A 373 -20.20 2.67 -3.58
N LYS A 374 -19.32 1.69 -3.39
CA LYS A 374 -19.54 0.55 -2.49
C LYS A 374 -19.16 0.85 -1.04
N ASP A 375 -18.30 1.85 -0.82
CA ASP A 375 -17.86 2.22 0.53
C ASP A 375 -18.97 3.00 1.25
N THR A 376 -19.42 2.48 2.39
CA THR A 376 -20.38 3.16 3.26
C THR A 376 -19.71 4.28 4.06
N GLU A 377 -20.50 5.18 4.63
CA GLU A 377 -20.01 6.22 5.53
C GLU A 377 -19.39 5.62 6.81
N THR A 378 -19.99 4.53 7.30
CA THR A 378 -19.50 3.75 8.44
C THR A 378 -18.09 3.21 8.17
N ASP A 379 -17.84 2.67 6.99
CA ASP A 379 -16.53 2.16 6.58
C ASP A 379 -15.46 3.27 6.54
N ILE A 380 -15.79 4.42 5.95
CA ILE A 380 -14.88 5.55 5.84
C ILE A 380 -14.53 6.10 7.24
N LEU A 381 -15.51 6.13 8.15
CA LEU A 381 -15.34 6.60 9.52
C LEU A 381 -14.40 5.68 10.32
N PHE A 382 -14.61 4.36 10.26
CA PHE A 382 -13.83 3.36 10.99
C PHE A 382 -12.43 3.09 10.43
N ARG A 383 -12.18 3.48 9.16
CA ARG A 383 -10.83 3.53 8.58
C ARG A 383 -10.04 4.76 9.04
N GLY A 384 -10.64 5.66 9.82
CA GLY A 384 -9.98 6.84 10.38
C GLY A 384 -9.64 7.93 9.35
N VAL A 385 -10.45 8.05 8.29
CA VAL A 385 -10.30 9.05 7.23
C VAL A 385 -10.82 10.42 7.67
N VAL A 386 -11.92 10.41 8.42
CA VAL A 386 -12.70 11.58 8.81
C VAL A 386 -12.35 12.04 10.22
N ARG A 387 -12.46 13.35 10.45
CA ARG A 387 -12.41 13.92 11.79
C ARG A 387 -13.79 13.79 12.43
N VAL A 388 -13.87 13.00 13.49
CA VAL A 388 -15.13 12.61 14.15
C VAL A 388 -15.86 13.83 14.74
N GLU A 389 -15.11 14.90 15.06
CA GLU A 389 -15.67 16.13 15.60
C GLU A 389 -16.67 16.81 14.67
N ASN A 390 -16.47 16.65 13.35
CA ASN A 390 -17.26 17.30 12.30
C ASN A 390 -18.41 16.43 11.77
N VAL A 391 -18.64 15.26 12.37
CA VAL A 391 -19.79 14.40 12.06
C VAL A 391 -20.97 14.88 12.89
N SER A 392 -22.15 15.02 12.26
CA SER A 392 -23.33 15.60 12.91
C SER A 392 -23.95 14.63 13.92
N HIS A 393 -24.27 13.41 13.46
CA HIS A 393 -24.89 12.35 14.25
C HIS A 393 -23.94 11.16 14.43
N PRO A 394 -22.99 11.19 15.37
CA PRO A 394 -22.05 10.11 15.64
C PRO A 394 -22.71 8.86 16.27
N GLU A 395 -23.81 9.03 17.00
CA GLU A 395 -24.55 7.98 17.71
C GLU A 395 -24.98 6.83 16.77
N GLN A 396 -25.41 7.14 15.54
CA GLN A 396 -25.86 6.15 14.55
C GLN A 396 -24.78 5.14 14.14
N TYR A 397 -23.50 5.45 14.35
CA TYR A 397 -22.38 4.59 13.97
C TYR A 397 -22.00 3.60 15.08
N ILE A 398 -22.43 3.81 16.32
CA ILE A 398 -22.07 2.94 17.46
C ILE A 398 -22.57 1.49 17.29
N PRO A 399 -23.78 1.21 16.77
CA PRO A 399 -24.22 -0.16 16.49
C PRO A 399 -23.24 -0.94 15.59
N ASP A 400 -22.74 -0.30 14.52
CA ASP A 400 -21.81 -0.93 13.58
C ASP A 400 -20.42 -1.10 14.18
N LEU A 401 -20.02 -0.23 15.11
CA LEU A 401 -18.81 -0.40 15.91
C LEU A 401 -18.93 -1.65 16.81
N MET A 402 -20.07 -1.81 17.48
CA MET A 402 -20.33 -2.97 18.34
C MET A 402 -20.35 -4.29 17.56
N LYS A 403 -20.74 -4.28 16.28
CA LYS A 403 -20.64 -5.47 15.40
C LYS A 403 -19.18 -5.87 15.11
N ARG A 404 -18.23 -4.93 15.16
CA ARG A 404 -16.81 -5.16 14.85
C ARG A 404 -15.97 -5.51 16.07
N VAL A 405 -16.44 -5.18 17.28
CA VAL A 405 -15.70 -5.34 18.53
C VAL A 405 -16.38 -6.40 19.38
N GLU A 406 -15.61 -7.34 19.92
CA GLU A 406 -16.14 -8.29 20.89
C GLU A 406 -16.59 -7.58 22.17
N LYS A 407 -17.78 -7.94 22.69
CA LYS A 407 -18.36 -7.34 23.91
C LYS A 407 -17.37 -7.29 25.08
N LYS A 408 -16.63 -8.39 25.30
CA LYS A 408 -15.60 -8.51 26.34
C LYS A 408 -14.53 -7.42 26.30
N HIS A 409 -14.15 -6.95 25.12
CA HIS A 409 -13.15 -5.90 24.97
C HIS A 409 -13.69 -4.52 25.34
N LEU A 410 -14.96 -4.24 25.00
CA LEU A 410 -15.65 -3.02 25.42
C LEU A 410 -15.86 -2.99 26.94
N GLU A 411 -16.31 -4.12 27.52
CA GLU A 411 -16.51 -4.26 28.96
C GLU A 411 -15.22 -4.00 29.72
N ARG A 412 -14.10 -4.57 29.26
CA ARG A 412 -12.79 -4.33 29.88
C ARG A 412 -12.30 -2.89 29.73
N THR A 413 -12.51 -2.27 28.57
CA THR A 413 -11.95 -0.94 28.28
C THR A 413 -12.66 0.16 29.06
N TYR A 414 -13.98 0.04 29.22
CA TYR A 414 -14.80 1.03 29.91
C TYR A 414 -15.23 0.58 31.31
N GLU A 415 -14.93 -0.66 31.72
CA GLU A 415 -15.36 -1.32 32.97
C GLU A 415 -16.86 -1.10 33.21
N LEU A 416 -17.63 -1.41 32.18
CA LEU A 416 -19.10 -1.41 32.17
C LEU A 416 -19.54 -2.83 31.85
N SER A 417 -20.76 -3.19 32.25
CA SER A 417 -21.34 -4.50 31.97
C SER A 417 -22.86 -4.38 31.91
N GLY A 418 -23.49 -5.29 31.17
CA GLY A 418 -24.96 -5.46 31.23
C GLY A 418 -25.78 -4.57 30.30
N TRP A 419 -25.16 -3.85 29.35
CA TRP A 419 -25.92 -3.11 28.34
C TRP A 419 -26.58 -4.06 27.33
N LYS A 420 -27.75 -3.66 26.85
CA LYS A 420 -28.52 -4.37 25.81
C LYS A 420 -28.26 -3.77 24.43
N ASP A 421 -28.48 -2.47 24.31
CA ASP A 421 -28.43 -1.73 23.05
C ASP A 421 -27.28 -0.70 23.03
N SER A 422 -27.04 -0.11 21.86
CA SER A 422 -26.02 0.93 21.70
C SER A 422 -26.35 2.20 22.47
N GLU A 423 -27.63 2.57 22.57
CA GLU A 423 -28.10 3.75 23.29
C GLU A 423 -27.87 3.59 24.81
N ASP A 424 -28.29 2.46 25.36
CA ASP A 424 -28.06 2.07 26.77
C ASP A 424 -26.57 2.09 27.11
N PHE A 425 -25.70 1.57 26.23
CA PHE A 425 -24.26 1.65 26.42
C PHE A 425 -23.73 3.09 26.48
N ILE A 426 -24.21 3.97 25.59
CA ILE A 426 -23.81 5.39 25.56
C ILE A 426 -24.28 6.08 26.83
N GLU A 427 -25.52 5.85 27.27
CA GLU A 427 -26.08 6.43 28.49
C GLU A 427 -25.30 5.97 29.74
N MET A 428 -25.06 4.67 29.89
CA MET A 428 -24.28 4.12 31.00
C MET A 428 -22.88 4.71 31.03
N LEU A 429 -22.25 4.87 29.87
CA LEU A 429 -20.92 5.46 29.74
C LEU A 429 -20.91 6.97 30.04
N ALA A 430 -21.94 7.70 29.61
CA ALA A 430 -22.12 9.12 29.92
C ALA A 430 -22.25 9.35 31.43
N ARG A 431 -23.11 8.57 32.09
CA ARG A 431 -23.31 8.62 33.55
C ARG A 431 -22.05 8.25 34.32
N LYS A 432 -21.35 7.19 33.91
CA LYS A 432 -20.09 6.78 34.54
C LYS A 432 -18.98 7.82 34.36
N SER A 433 -18.87 8.41 33.18
CA SER A 433 -17.84 9.42 32.87
C SER A 433 -18.16 10.81 33.40
N GLY A 434 -19.37 11.03 33.95
CA GLY A 434 -19.84 12.34 34.39
C GLY A 434 -20.08 13.33 33.25
N ARG A 435 -20.19 12.84 32.00
CA ARG A 435 -20.48 13.68 30.82
C ARG A 435 -21.99 13.84 30.65
N LEU A 436 -22.55 14.76 31.43
CA LEU A 436 -23.96 15.11 31.41
C LEU A 436 -24.13 16.57 30.99
N LEU A 437 -25.18 16.86 30.24
CA LEU A 437 -25.64 18.21 29.93
C LEU A 437 -26.37 18.81 31.13
N LYS A 438 -26.67 20.11 31.02
CA LYS A 438 -27.44 20.82 32.04
C LYS A 438 -28.82 20.16 32.19
N GLY A 439 -29.17 19.75 33.41
CA GLY A 439 -30.41 19.02 33.69
C GLY A 439 -30.20 17.52 33.91
N GLY A 440 -28.97 17.02 33.80
CA GLY A 440 -28.65 15.60 34.07
C GLY A 440 -28.90 14.67 32.90
N GLU A 441 -29.16 15.22 31.71
CA GLU A 441 -29.29 14.48 30.45
C GLU A 441 -27.91 13.98 29.99
N PRO A 442 -27.77 12.72 29.56
CA PRO A 442 -26.50 12.19 29.07
C PRO A 442 -26.07 12.84 27.75
N ASP A 443 -24.79 13.22 27.62
CA ASP A 443 -24.23 13.76 26.37
C ASP A 443 -23.91 12.61 25.38
N GLU A 444 -24.93 12.17 24.64
CA GLU A 444 -24.80 11.05 23.70
C GLU A 444 -23.79 11.34 22.58
N THR A 445 -23.92 12.51 21.94
CA THR A 445 -23.06 12.93 20.83
C THR A 445 -21.60 13.01 21.27
N GLY A 446 -21.30 13.62 22.42
CA GLY A 446 -19.94 13.78 22.92
C GLY A 446 -19.30 12.46 23.32
N VAL A 447 -20.08 11.54 23.92
CA VAL A 447 -19.62 10.19 24.27
C VAL A 447 -19.40 9.35 23.02
N ALA A 448 -20.32 9.38 22.05
CA ALA A 448 -20.17 8.67 20.78
C ALA A 448 -18.91 9.12 20.02
N LYS A 449 -18.64 10.44 19.95
CA LYS A 449 -17.39 10.99 19.37
C LYS A 449 -16.15 10.44 20.07
N GLN A 450 -16.18 10.36 21.40
CA GLN A 450 -15.08 9.80 22.18
C GLN A 450 -14.87 8.30 21.89
N VAL A 451 -15.93 7.50 21.86
CA VAL A 451 -15.87 6.05 21.61
C VAL A 451 -15.30 5.76 20.21
N ILE A 452 -15.78 6.46 19.18
CA ILE A 452 -15.27 6.31 17.80
C ILE A 452 -13.80 6.74 17.71
N THR A 453 -13.41 7.77 18.45
CA THR A 453 -12.01 8.22 18.53
C THR A 453 -11.11 7.19 19.22
N ASP A 454 -11.57 6.61 20.33
CA ASP A 454 -10.88 5.55 21.07
C ASP A 454 -10.72 4.28 20.22
N PHE A 455 -11.74 3.94 19.42
CA PHE A 455 -11.70 2.86 18.43
C PHE A 455 -10.64 3.10 17.35
N ASN A 456 -10.64 4.29 16.73
CA ASN A 456 -9.70 4.62 15.66
C ASN A 456 -8.24 4.68 16.16
N ARG A 457 -8.03 5.19 17.38
CA ARG A 457 -6.71 5.27 18.05
C ARG A 457 -6.18 3.92 18.51
N GLY A 458 -7.02 2.88 18.55
CA GLY A 458 -6.63 1.53 18.97
C GLY A 458 -6.64 1.32 20.49
N LYS A 459 -7.35 2.17 21.25
CA LYS A 459 -7.60 1.93 22.68
C LYS A 459 -8.53 0.73 22.88
N ILE A 460 -9.53 0.61 21.99
CA ILE A 460 -10.40 -0.55 21.90
C ILE A 460 -9.75 -1.53 20.90
N PRO A 461 -9.38 -2.76 21.34
CA PRO A 461 -8.77 -3.74 20.45
C PRO A 461 -9.84 -4.35 19.52
N TRP A 462 -9.52 -4.37 18.22
CA TRP A 462 -10.36 -4.97 17.18
C TRP A 462 -9.52 -5.33 15.96
N PHE A 463 -9.97 -6.32 15.19
CA PHE A 463 -9.36 -6.69 13.92
C PHE A 463 -10.38 -7.45 13.05
N VAL A 464 -10.21 -7.37 11.73
CA VAL A 464 -10.95 -8.20 10.78
C VAL A 464 -10.22 -9.53 10.61
N ALA A 465 -10.98 -10.63 10.68
CA ALA A 465 -10.44 -11.96 10.48
C ALA A 465 -9.85 -12.08 9.05
N PRO A 466 -8.63 -12.63 8.90
CA PRO A 466 -8.06 -12.89 7.59
C PRO A 466 -8.87 -13.98 6.86
N PRO A 467 -8.85 -14.01 5.51
CA PRO A 467 -9.45 -15.09 4.76
C PRO A 467 -8.92 -16.44 5.21
N GLU A 468 -9.81 -17.43 5.29
CA GLU A 468 -9.40 -18.80 5.65
C GLU A 468 -8.35 -19.33 4.67
N ASP A 469 -7.35 -20.02 5.20
CA ASP A 469 -6.32 -20.66 4.40
C ASP A 469 -6.97 -21.80 3.59
N THR A 470 -7.20 -21.56 2.30
CA THR A 470 -7.73 -22.57 1.36
C THR A 470 -6.76 -23.74 1.13
N GLU A 471 -5.49 -23.54 1.46
CA GLU A 471 -4.48 -24.59 1.50
C GLU A 471 -4.64 -25.40 2.79
N LYS A 472 -5.47 -26.45 2.76
CA LYS A 472 -5.38 -27.52 3.76
C LYS A 472 -3.95 -28.05 3.74
N ARG A 473 -3.16 -27.70 4.76
CA ARG A 473 -1.83 -28.28 4.95
C ARG A 473 -2.01 -29.78 5.21
N THR A 474 -1.81 -30.59 4.17
CA THR A 474 -1.65 -32.05 4.28
C THR A 474 -0.27 -32.45 4.80
N GLY A 475 0.59 -31.49 5.14
CA GLY A 475 1.88 -31.74 5.77
C GLY A 475 1.72 -31.80 7.29
N GLU A 476 2.14 -32.93 7.87
CA GLU A 476 2.32 -33.09 9.32
C GLU A 476 2.94 -31.82 9.90
N ASP A 477 2.29 -31.27 10.92
CA ASP A 477 2.65 -30.00 11.52
C ASP A 477 4.03 -30.16 12.16
N LYS A 478 5.10 -29.81 11.42
CA LYS A 478 6.50 -29.95 11.89
C LYS A 478 6.69 -29.27 13.26
N LYS A 479 5.84 -28.29 13.59
CA LYS A 479 5.78 -27.61 14.89
C LYS A 479 5.36 -28.52 16.04
N GLU A 480 4.41 -29.43 15.85
CA GLU A 480 4.10 -30.48 16.82
C GLU A 480 5.27 -31.45 16.95
N GLY A 481 5.91 -31.84 15.84
CA GLY A 481 7.12 -32.67 15.87
C GLY A 481 8.27 -32.05 16.68
N TYR A 482 8.49 -30.73 16.55
CA TYR A 482 9.48 -30.02 17.35
C TYR A 482 9.07 -29.87 18.83
N LYS A 483 7.78 -29.61 19.14
CA LYS A 483 7.27 -29.61 20.52
C LYS A 483 7.43 -30.98 21.18
N ARG A 484 7.11 -32.06 20.45
CA ARG A 484 7.21 -33.44 20.93
C ARG A 484 8.67 -33.87 21.14
N LYS A 485 9.58 -33.48 20.23
CA LYS A 485 11.03 -33.68 20.39
C LYS A 485 11.61 -32.88 21.56
N ARG A 486 11.11 -31.67 21.80
CA ARG A 486 11.53 -30.85 22.94
C ARG A 486 11.05 -31.43 24.27
N ALA A 487 9.78 -31.85 24.34
CA ALA A 487 9.23 -32.51 25.52
C ALA A 487 10.00 -33.81 25.84
N LYS A 488 10.32 -34.63 24.82
CA LYS A 488 11.17 -35.82 25.01
C LYS A 488 12.54 -35.50 25.58
N ARG A 489 13.22 -34.46 25.07
CA ARG A 489 14.54 -34.04 25.61
C ARG A 489 14.45 -33.50 27.03
N GLU A 490 13.36 -32.84 27.38
CA GLU A 490 13.12 -32.35 28.75
C GLU A 490 12.82 -33.53 29.70
N GLN A 491 12.14 -34.57 29.23
CA GLN A 491 11.90 -35.83 29.97
C GLN A 491 13.17 -36.67 30.15
N GLU A 492 13.95 -36.89 29.09
CA GLU A 492 15.22 -37.62 29.16
C GLU A 492 16.22 -36.94 30.11
N LYS A 493 16.20 -35.60 30.18
CA LYS A 493 16.99 -34.86 31.17
C LYS A 493 16.52 -35.11 32.60
N TYR A 494 15.20 -35.15 32.81
CA TYR A 494 14.62 -35.40 34.13
C TYR A 494 14.93 -36.82 34.62
N GLU A 495 14.86 -37.81 33.72
CA GLU A 495 15.22 -39.21 34.01
C GLU A 495 16.72 -39.35 34.32
N GLN A 496 17.60 -38.64 33.61
CA GLN A 496 19.04 -38.61 33.92
C GLN A 496 19.35 -37.92 35.26
N GLU A 497 18.61 -36.85 35.59
CA GLU A 497 18.71 -36.17 36.90
C GLU A 497 18.19 -37.07 38.03
N GLU A 498 17.16 -37.89 37.81
CA GLU A 498 16.70 -38.91 38.77
C GLU A 498 17.68 -40.08 38.94
N GLU A 499 18.26 -40.59 37.85
CA GLU A 499 19.26 -41.67 37.92
C GLU A 499 20.52 -41.21 38.67
N THR A 500 21.01 -40.00 38.40
CA THR A 500 22.15 -39.43 39.12
C THR A 500 21.83 -39.18 40.60
N TYR A 501 20.62 -38.71 40.92
CA TYR A 501 20.17 -38.57 42.31
C TYR A 501 20.07 -39.92 43.04
N ASN A 502 19.62 -40.98 42.36
CA ASN A 502 19.54 -42.32 42.94
C ASN A 502 20.93 -42.97 43.09
N GLU A 503 21.86 -42.73 42.17
CA GLU A 503 23.25 -43.18 42.28
C GLU A 503 24.00 -42.49 43.43
N GLU A 504 23.81 -41.17 43.62
CA GLU A 504 24.41 -40.44 44.74
C GLU A 504 23.86 -40.91 46.10
N ASN A 505 22.57 -41.24 46.19
CA ASN A 505 21.97 -41.76 47.42
C ASN A 505 22.30 -43.24 47.71
N HIS A 506 22.70 -44.03 46.70
CA HIS A 506 23.10 -45.43 46.92
C HIS A 506 24.56 -45.58 47.41
N ILE A 507 25.35 -44.52 47.40
CA ILE A 507 26.75 -44.54 47.85
C ILE A 507 26.88 -44.29 49.37
N GLU A 508 25.83 -43.86 50.08
CA GLU A 508 25.88 -43.59 51.53
C GLU A 508 25.47 -44.76 52.46
N GLU A 509 25.02 -45.92 51.95
CA GLU A 509 24.62 -47.07 52.79
C GLU A 509 25.64 -48.23 52.84
N GLY A 510 26.90 -47.98 52.48
CA GLY A 510 27.88 -49.05 52.28
C GLY A 510 29.26 -48.83 52.88
N ASP A 511 29.40 -48.48 54.17
CA ASP A 511 30.58 -48.93 54.93
C ASP A 511 30.41 -48.82 56.47
N SER A 512 30.32 -49.96 57.13
CA SER A 512 30.52 -50.13 58.57
C SER A 512 31.55 -51.25 58.78
N PRO A 513 32.74 -50.99 59.35
CA PRO A 513 33.80 -51.99 59.37
C PRO A 513 33.67 -52.92 60.58
N VAL A 514 33.42 -54.20 60.34
CA VAL A 514 33.57 -55.28 61.34
C VAL A 514 34.91 -55.99 61.09
N LYS A 515 35.89 -55.83 62.00
CA LYS A 515 37.04 -56.75 62.11
C LYS A 515 37.40 -57.10 63.56
N LYS A 516 36.90 -58.27 63.95
CA LYS A 516 37.52 -59.40 64.68
C LYS A 516 38.64 -59.13 65.70
N GLN A 517 38.30 -59.54 66.93
CA GLN A 517 39.10 -60.20 67.96
C GLN A 517 40.47 -60.76 67.54
N ARG A 518 41.48 -60.49 68.38
CA ARG A 518 42.65 -61.35 68.59
C ARG A 518 42.73 -61.72 70.07
N THR A 519 42.75 -63.02 70.31
CA THR A 519 43.18 -63.70 71.52
C THR A 519 44.71 -63.74 71.60
N GLU A 520 45.18 -63.75 72.85
CA GLU A 520 46.56 -63.83 73.38
C GLU A 520 47.41 -62.55 73.31
#